data_AF-A0AAQ3N4K4-F1
#
_entry.id   AF-A0AAQ3N4K4-F1
#
_cell.length_a   1.000
_cell.length_b   1.000
_cell.length_c   1.000
_cell.angle_alpha   90.00
_cell.angle_beta   90.00
_cell.angle_gamma   90.00
#
_symmetry.space_group_name_H-M   'P 1'
#
loop_
_entity.id
_entity.type
_entity.pdbx_description
1 polymer ?
#
loop_
_entity_poly.entity_id
_entity_poly.type
_entity_poly.pdbx_seq_one_letter_code
_entity_poly.pdbx_strand_id
1 'polypeptide(L)'
;MMDDGLLNEVYDIYNLNADYTRGLRQAIGVREFEPLLRTCVVKDMYERERELTEGSRVEKGKTLFNGNLMEMVRSSNDTESTILLEEAIEKVKVNTRRLVRRQKRMLSRLQTLFGWNIYYVDSTEAISSKSENAWARQVVEPAVKIVKSFLSENGSLSFGTSNDTGMKIIQRDLWTQYVCKACGDRVLRGLHEWEQHRQGRGHRKRISSLKSKGQFPGFVEQKVEYSQCEQ
;
A
#
# COMPACT_ATOMS: atom_id res chain seq x y z
N MET A 1 -1.96 4.71 -18.50
CA MET A 1 -0.77 4.11 -17.84
C MET A 1 -0.15 3.02 -18.71
N MET A 2 -0.84 1.90 -18.97
CA MET A 2 -0.26 0.84 -19.80
C MET A 2 0.04 1.32 -21.22
N ASP A 3 -0.92 2.00 -21.84
CA ASP A 3 -0.78 2.55 -23.19
C ASP A 3 0.24 3.71 -23.26
N ASP A 4 0.54 4.32 -22.11
CA ASP A 4 1.54 5.39 -21.99
C ASP A 4 2.97 4.86 -21.77
N GLY A 5 3.17 3.54 -21.79
CA GLY A 5 4.51 2.94 -21.70
C GLY A 5 4.95 2.47 -20.31
N LEU A 6 4.03 2.33 -19.33
CA LEU A 6 4.36 1.85 -17.98
C LEU A 6 5.22 0.57 -17.96
N LEU A 7 4.93 -0.37 -18.86
CA LEU A 7 5.66 -1.65 -18.88
C LEU A 7 7.13 -1.47 -19.26
N ASN A 8 7.45 -0.48 -20.11
CA ASN A 8 8.83 -0.15 -20.46
C ASN A 8 9.55 0.49 -19.26
N GLU A 9 8.89 1.42 -18.55
CA GLU A 9 9.45 2.02 -17.33
C GLU A 9 9.75 0.96 -16.25
N VAL A 10 8.85 -0.01 -16.09
CA VAL A 10 9.04 -1.10 -15.13
C VAL A 10 10.16 -2.05 -15.56
N TYR A 11 10.32 -2.27 -16.87
CA TYR A 11 11.43 -3.04 -17.42
C TYR A 11 12.78 -2.39 -17.13
N ASP A 12 12.89 -1.06 -17.25
CA ASP A 12 14.13 -0.33 -16.93
C ASP A 12 14.54 -0.48 -15.45
N ILE A 13 13.56 -0.66 -14.56
CA ILE A 13 13.79 -0.92 -13.13
C ILE A 13 14.12 -2.40 -12.88
N TYR A 14 13.70 -3.32 -13.74
CA TYR A 14 13.75 -4.76 -13.48
C TYR A 14 15.17 -5.30 -13.29
N ASN A 15 15.32 -6.23 -12.34
CA ASN A 15 16.56 -6.96 -12.13
C ASN A 15 16.25 -8.33 -11.53
N LEU A 16 16.72 -9.39 -12.19
CA LEU A 16 16.43 -10.79 -11.86
C LEU A 16 16.78 -11.18 -10.40
N ASN A 17 17.84 -10.57 -9.86
CA ASN A 17 18.43 -10.94 -8.56
C ASN A 17 18.20 -9.87 -7.47
N ALA A 18 17.26 -8.95 -7.70
CA ALA A 18 16.99 -7.87 -6.74
C ALA A 18 15.94 -8.24 -5.67
N ASP A 19 16.04 -7.59 -4.51
CA ASP A 19 15.02 -7.66 -3.46
C ASP A 19 13.88 -6.67 -3.73
N TYR A 20 12.71 -7.19 -4.09
CA TYR A 20 11.49 -6.40 -4.36
C TYR A 20 10.69 -6.05 -3.10
N THR A 21 11.26 -6.33 -1.92
CA THR A 21 10.68 -5.93 -0.64
C THR A 21 11.27 -4.63 -0.10
N ARG A 22 12.12 -3.92 -0.84
CA ARG A 22 12.81 -2.71 -0.37
C ARG A 22 12.87 -1.61 -1.42
N GLY A 23 12.88 -0.35 -0.96
CA GLY A 23 13.11 0.83 -1.78
C GLY A 23 12.12 1.00 -2.93
N LEU A 24 12.60 1.55 -4.05
CA LEU A 24 11.80 1.83 -5.25
C LEU A 24 11.11 0.58 -5.81
N ARG A 25 11.68 -0.61 -5.60
CA ARG A 25 11.12 -1.89 -6.09
C ARG A 25 9.83 -2.32 -5.38
N GLN A 26 9.46 -1.65 -4.28
CA GLN A 26 8.16 -1.82 -3.64
C GLN A 26 7.01 -1.07 -4.36
N ALA A 27 7.32 -0.24 -5.36
CA ALA A 27 6.31 0.49 -6.10
C ALA A 27 5.28 -0.46 -6.73
N ILE A 28 4.00 -0.08 -6.65
CA ILE A 28 2.91 -0.80 -7.30
C ILE A 28 3.10 -0.68 -8.82
N GLY A 29 3.09 -1.81 -9.52
CA GLY A 29 3.52 -1.97 -10.90
C GLY A 29 4.80 -2.80 -10.95
N VAL A 30 5.86 -2.35 -10.28
CA VAL A 30 7.19 -2.98 -10.35
C VAL A 30 7.16 -4.41 -9.81
N ARG A 31 6.54 -4.60 -8.64
CA ARG A 31 6.46 -5.92 -8.00
C ARG A 31 5.46 -6.84 -8.72
N GLU A 32 4.39 -6.29 -9.25
CA GLU A 32 3.32 -7.04 -9.91
C GLU A 32 3.75 -7.59 -11.27
N PHE A 33 4.57 -6.86 -12.03
CA PHE A 33 5.10 -7.30 -13.32
C PHE A 33 6.36 -8.17 -13.22
N GLU A 34 6.96 -8.33 -12.04
CA GLU A 34 8.19 -9.12 -11.84
C GLU A 34 8.10 -10.57 -12.38
N PRO A 35 6.99 -11.32 -12.19
CA PRO A 35 6.86 -12.66 -12.76
C PRO A 35 6.84 -12.67 -14.29
N LEU A 36 6.12 -11.73 -14.92
CA LEU A 36 6.08 -11.60 -16.37
C LEU A 36 7.49 -11.34 -16.93
N LEU A 37 8.17 -10.33 -16.37
CA LEU A 37 9.50 -9.93 -16.83
C LEU A 37 10.54 -11.03 -16.63
N ARG A 38 10.45 -11.78 -15.52
CA ARG A 38 11.27 -12.96 -15.29
C ARG A 38 11.06 -14.01 -16.39
N THR A 39 9.82 -14.33 -16.72
CA THR A 39 9.51 -15.29 -17.78
C THR A 39 10.04 -14.81 -19.13
N CYS A 40 9.84 -13.53 -19.49
CA CYS A 40 10.33 -12.97 -20.75
C CYS A 40 11.86 -13.05 -20.86
N VAL A 41 12.59 -12.63 -19.81
CA VAL A 41 14.06 -12.67 -19.81
C VAL A 41 14.58 -14.10 -19.89
N VAL A 42 13.97 -15.04 -19.17
CA VAL A 42 14.37 -16.45 -19.20
C VAL A 42 14.10 -17.07 -20.58
N LYS A 43 12.95 -16.79 -21.22
CA LYS A 43 12.65 -17.27 -22.57
C LYS A 43 13.66 -16.76 -23.59
N ASP A 44 13.98 -15.46 -23.56
CA ASP A 44 14.99 -14.85 -24.44
C ASP A 44 16.40 -15.46 -24.23
N MET A 45 16.80 -15.77 -23.00
CA MET A 45 18.07 -16.45 -22.74
C MET A 45 18.14 -17.84 -23.40
N TYR A 46 17.07 -18.63 -23.31
CA TYR A 46 17.00 -19.95 -23.94
C TYR A 46 16.95 -19.88 -25.48
N GLU A 47 16.27 -18.88 -26.05
CA GLU A 47 16.22 -18.66 -27.50
C GLU A 47 17.62 -18.34 -28.06
N ARG A 48 18.36 -17.43 -27.42
CA ARG A 48 19.74 -17.10 -27.82
C ARG A 48 20.70 -18.28 -27.69
N GLU A 49 20.57 -19.08 -26.64
CA GLU A 49 21.40 -20.28 -26.45
C GLU A 49 21.17 -21.30 -27.58
N ARG A 50 19.93 -21.43 -28.04
CA ARG A 50 19.57 -22.26 -29.20
C ARG A 50 20.18 -21.72 -30.50
N GLU A 51 20.09 -20.41 -30.73
CA GLU A 51 20.65 -19.75 -31.93
C GLU A 51 22.19 -19.85 -32.01
N LEU A 52 22.88 -19.79 -30.87
CA LEU A 52 24.34 -19.97 -30.80
C LEU A 52 24.76 -21.41 -31.12
N THR A 53 23.90 -22.39 -30.80
CA THR A 53 24.16 -23.80 -31.09
C THR A 53 23.92 -24.13 -32.58
N GLU A 54 23.09 -23.35 -33.29
CA GLU A 54 22.79 -23.52 -34.71
C GLU A 54 23.61 -22.63 -35.67
N GLY A 55 24.63 -21.90 -35.19
CA GLY A 55 25.70 -21.38 -36.03
C GLY A 55 25.39 -20.12 -36.87
N SER A 56 24.73 -19.11 -36.28
CA SER A 56 24.69 -17.76 -36.87
C SER A 56 25.43 -16.72 -36.01
N ARG A 57 26.18 -15.84 -36.69
CA ARG A 57 27.07 -14.82 -36.12
C ARG A 57 26.24 -13.65 -35.58
N VAL A 58 26.11 -13.53 -34.25
CA VAL A 58 25.37 -12.44 -33.59
C VAL A 58 26.29 -11.26 -33.28
N GLU A 59 25.96 -10.09 -33.83
CA GLU A 59 26.56 -8.79 -33.50
C GLU A 59 26.28 -8.42 -32.04
N LYS A 60 27.35 -8.09 -31.31
CA LYS A 60 27.29 -7.54 -29.95
C LYS A 60 26.67 -6.14 -29.97
N GLY A 61 25.65 -5.93 -29.15
CA GLY A 61 25.39 -4.62 -28.55
C GLY A 61 24.13 -3.86 -28.98
N LYS A 62 22.99 -4.53 -29.18
CA LYS A 62 21.69 -3.84 -29.14
C LYS A 62 21.06 -3.96 -27.76
N THR A 63 20.69 -2.81 -27.21
CA THR A 63 19.88 -2.65 -26.00
C THR A 63 18.69 -3.61 -26.03
N LEU A 64 18.55 -4.39 -24.96
CA LEU A 64 17.86 -5.67 -24.92
C LEU A 64 16.36 -5.63 -25.24
N PHE A 65 15.71 -4.46 -25.26
CA PHE A 65 14.33 -4.25 -25.71
C PHE A 65 14.19 -2.79 -26.14
N ASN A 66 14.62 -2.43 -27.36
CA ASN A 66 14.43 -1.07 -27.86
C ASN A 66 13.04 -0.92 -28.50
N GLY A 67 12.02 -0.71 -27.66
CA GLY A 67 10.68 -0.30 -28.06
C GLY A 67 9.69 -1.46 -28.19
N ASN A 68 8.69 -1.44 -27.31
CA ASN A 68 7.49 -2.29 -27.29
C ASN A 68 7.66 -3.74 -26.80
N LEU A 69 8.17 -3.90 -25.58
CA LEU A 69 7.97 -5.12 -24.78
C LEU A 69 6.50 -5.57 -24.77
N MET A 70 5.58 -4.61 -24.79
CA MET A 70 4.14 -4.83 -24.87
C MET A 70 3.68 -5.44 -26.21
N GLU A 71 4.31 -5.09 -27.34
CA GLU A 71 4.03 -5.74 -28.64
C GLU A 71 4.67 -7.12 -28.74
N MET A 72 5.82 -7.36 -28.10
CA MET A 72 6.39 -8.72 -28.05
C MET A 72 5.49 -9.66 -27.25
N VAL A 73 5.04 -9.24 -26.06
CA VAL A 73 4.12 -10.04 -25.23
C VAL A 73 2.80 -10.31 -25.95
N ARG A 74 2.31 -9.36 -26.75
CA ARG A 74 1.07 -9.51 -27.53
C ARG A 74 1.23 -10.28 -28.86
N SER A 75 2.40 -10.24 -29.48
CA SER A 75 2.68 -10.93 -30.76
C SER A 75 3.15 -12.36 -30.59
N SER A 76 3.69 -12.71 -29.41
CA SER A 76 3.97 -14.08 -29.04
C SER A 76 2.66 -14.85 -28.87
N ASN A 77 2.50 -15.99 -29.57
CA ASN A 77 1.39 -16.95 -29.37
C ASN A 77 1.48 -17.67 -27.99
N ASP A 78 2.35 -17.19 -27.10
CA ASP A 78 2.55 -17.70 -25.76
C ASP A 78 1.41 -17.29 -24.84
N THR A 79 0.50 -18.24 -24.63
CA THR A 79 -0.63 -18.09 -23.71
C THR A 79 -0.18 -17.76 -22.29
N GLU A 80 0.99 -18.24 -21.86
CA GLU A 80 1.53 -18.00 -20.53
C GLU A 80 1.87 -16.52 -20.28
N SER A 81 2.61 -15.86 -21.18
CA SER A 81 2.96 -14.44 -21.03
C SER A 81 1.74 -13.53 -21.05
N THR A 82 0.71 -13.87 -21.85
CA THR A 82 -0.56 -13.13 -21.86
C THR A 82 -1.28 -13.25 -20.52
N ILE A 83 -1.37 -14.47 -19.98
CA ILE A 83 -1.98 -14.73 -18.66
C ILE A 83 -1.24 -13.96 -17.55
N LEU A 84 0.09 -13.99 -17.56
CA LEU A 84 0.91 -13.27 -16.57
C LEU A 84 0.74 -11.75 -16.68
N LEU A 85 0.61 -11.21 -17.90
CA LEU A 85 0.35 -9.79 -18.12
C LEU A 85 -1.02 -9.37 -17.56
N GLU A 86 -2.07 -10.12 -17.86
CA GLU A 86 -3.42 -9.84 -17.35
C GLU A 86 -3.47 -9.95 -15.82
N GLU A 87 -2.85 -10.99 -15.25
CA GLU A 87 -2.79 -11.18 -13.81
C GLU A 87 -2.03 -10.03 -13.12
N ALA A 88 -0.92 -9.57 -13.71
CA ALA A 88 -0.16 -8.44 -13.20
C ALA A 88 -0.98 -7.15 -13.23
N ILE A 89 -1.68 -6.86 -14.33
CA ILE A 89 -2.58 -5.69 -14.44
C ILE A 89 -3.67 -5.75 -13.36
N GLU A 90 -4.30 -6.89 -13.15
CA GLU A 90 -5.32 -7.05 -12.11
C GLU A 90 -4.74 -6.88 -10.70
N LYS A 91 -3.54 -7.40 -10.44
CA LYS A 91 -2.82 -7.17 -9.17
C LYS A 91 -2.54 -5.69 -8.95
N VAL A 92 -2.10 -4.95 -9.97
CA VAL A 92 -1.88 -3.49 -9.90
C VAL A 92 -3.17 -2.79 -9.50
N LYS A 93 -4.27 -3.07 -10.20
CA LYS A 93 -5.59 -2.48 -9.89
C LYS A 93 -6.03 -2.79 -8.45
N VAL A 94 -5.90 -4.04 -8.01
CA VAL A 94 -6.24 -4.48 -6.64
C VAL A 94 -5.38 -3.78 -5.60
N ASN A 95 -4.07 -3.70 -5.82
CA ASN A 95 -3.14 -3.12 -4.86
C ASN A 95 -3.26 -1.60 -4.79
N THR A 96 -3.51 -0.89 -5.90
CA THR A 96 -3.85 0.54 -5.90
C THR A 96 -5.14 0.80 -5.12
N ARG A 97 -6.18 -0.01 -5.35
CA ARG A 97 -7.43 0.04 -4.58
C ARG A 97 -7.24 -0.23 -3.08
N ARG A 98 -6.30 -1.11 -2.71
CA ARG A 98 -5.95 -1.38 -1.30
C ARG A 98 -5.17 -0.23 -0.69
N LEU A 99 -4.24 0.37 -1.44
CA LEU A 99 -3.45 1.53 -1.03
C LEU A 99 -4.35 2.71 -0.70
N VAL A 100 -5.26 3.09 -1.60
CA VAL A 100 -6.20 4.21 -1.37
C VAL A 100 -7.04 3.98 -0.11
N ARG A 101 -7.53 2.75 0.11
CA ARG A 101 -8.25 2.40 1.35
C ARG A 101 -7.39 2.50 2.61
N ARG A 102 -6.09 2.16 2.53
CA ARG A 102 -5.14 2.32 3.64
C ARG A 102 -4.87 3.80 3.92
N GLN A 103 -4.66 4.61 2.89
CA GLN A 103 -4.48 6.05 3.00
C GLN A 103 -5.70 6.71 3.66
N LYS A 104 -6.92 6.38 3.21
CA LYS A 104 -8.16 6.87 3.85
C LYS A 104 -8.24 6.51 5.34
N ARG A 105 -7.96 5.25 5.69
CA ARG A 105 -7.92 4.84 7.11
C ARG A 105 -6.85 5.58 7.92
N MET A 106 -5.68 5.85 7.31
CA MET A 106 -4.61 6.60 7.95
C MET A 106 -5.04 8.04 8.23
N LEU A 107 -5.63 8.73 7.26
CA LEU A 107 -6.16 10.09 7.43
C LEU A 107 -7.24 10.14 8.53
N SER A 108 -8.20 9.20 8.51
CA SER A 108 -9.20 9.11 9.59
C SER A 108 -8.57 8.86 10.96
N ARG A 109 -7.46 8.12 11.04
CA ARG A 109 -6.71 7.94 12.30
C ARG A 109 -6.00 9.22 12.75
N LEU A 110 -5.43 10.00 11.83
CA LEU A 110 -4.83 11.30 12.17
C LEU A 110 -5.87 12.22 12.81
N GLN A 111 -7.07 12.29 12.23
CA GLN A 111 -8.16 13.08 12.79
C GLN A 111 -8.64 12.53 14.14
N THR A 112 -8.93 11.24 14.24
CA THR A 112 -9.60 10.65 15.43
C THR A 112 -8.67 10.37 16.62
N LEU A 113 -7.40 10.07 16.38
CA LEU A 113 -6.43 9.68 17.43
C LEU A 113 -5.49 10.82 17.81
N PHE A 114 -5.15 11.69 16.87
CA PHE A 114 -4.19 12.77 17.07
C PHE A 114 -4.84 14.15 17.05
N GLY A 115 -6.15 14.24 16.83
CA GLY A 115 -6.88 15.51 16.82
C GLY A 115 -6.49 16.45 15.68
N TRP A 116 -5.92 15.92 14.59
CA TRP A 116 -5.52 16.75 13.46
C TRP A 116 -6.75 17.39 12.83
N ASN A 117 -6.73 18.72 12.74
CA ASN A 117 -7.75 19.49 12.05
C ASN A 117 -7.54 19.39 10.53
N ILE A 118 -8.16 18.39 9.91
CA ILE A 118 -8.04 18.11 8.47
C ILE A 118 -9.28 18.64 7.76
N TYR A 119 -9.08 19.58 6.85
CA TYR A 119 -10.12 20.08 5.95
C TYR A 119 -10.27 19.15 4.73
N TYR A 120 -11.50 18.73 4.44
CA TYR A 120 -11.80 17.88 3.29
C TYR A 120 -12.35 18.73 2.15
N VAL A 121 -11.82 18.49 0.94
CA VAL A 121 -12.32 19.06 -0.31
C VAL A 121 -12.82 17.90 -1.15
N ASP A 122 -14.12 17.90 -1.45
CA ASP A 122 -14.74 16.81 -2.21
C ASP A 122 -14.49 17.02 -3.71
N SER A 123 -13.78 16.07 -4.32
CA SER A 123 -13.50 16.05 -5.76
C SER A 123 -14.29 14.98 -6.51
N THR A 124 -15.27 14.32 -5.87
CA THR A 124 -15.98 13.16 -6.44
C THR A 124 -16.69 13.52 -7.74
N GLU A 125 -17.43 14.62 -7.72
CA GLU A 125 -18.16 15.14 -8.88
C GLU A 125 -17.18 15.68 -9.95
N ALA A 126 -16.10 16.35 -9.55
CA ALA A 126 -15.07 16.83 -10.46
C ALA A 126 -14.35 15.70 -11.22
N ILE A 127 -14.11 14.56 -10.55
CA ILE A 127 -13.50 13.37 -11.17
C ILE A 127 -14.52 12.63 -12.06
N SER A 128 -15.80 12.63 -11.70
CA SER A 128 -16.85 11.92 -12.45
C SER A 128 -17.39 12.72 -13.63
N SER A 129 -17.26 14.04 -13.60
CA SER A 129 -17.74 14.96 -14.64
C SER A 129 -16.80 15.01 -15.84
N LYS A 130 -17.38 15.22 -17.04
CA LYS A 130 -16.63 15.58 -18.25
C LYS A 130 -16.43 17.09 -18.42
N SER A 131 -16.97 17.89 -17.50
CA SER A 131 -16.89 19.35 -17.57
C SER A 131 -15.57 19.84 -16.99
N GLU A 132 -14.79 20.59 -17.78
CA GLU A 132 -13.52 21.19 -17.35
C GLU A 132 -13.68 22.13 -16.15
N ASN A 133 -14.84 22.78 -16.02
CA ASN A 133 -15.11 23.74 -14.95
C ASN A 133 -15.50 23.10 -13.61
N ALA A 134 -15.76 21.80 -13.56
CA ALA A 134 -16.16 21.12 -12.33
C ALA A 134 -15.02 21.13 -11.29
N TRP A 135 -13.77 20.94 -11.74
CA TRP A 135 -12.60 20.98 -10.87
C TRP A 135 -12.36 22.35 -10.24
N ALA A 136 -12.46 23.42 -11.03
CA ALA A 136 -12.28 24.79 -10.55
C ALA A 136 -13.28 25.12 -9.43
N ARG A 137 -14.57 24.82 -9.63
CA ARG A 137 -15.64 25.14 -8.69
C ARG A 137 -15.63 24.27 -7.42
N GLN A 138 -15.34 22.98 -7.55
CA GLN A 138 -15.48 22.04 -6.42
C GLN A 138 -14.20 21.81 -5.64
N VAL A 139 -13.03 21.99 -6.28
CA VAL A 139 -11.74 21.73 -5.65
C VAL A 139 -10.97 23.02 -5.43
N VAL A 140 -10.75 23.80 -6.49
CA VAL A 140 -9.87 24.99 -6.41
C VAL A 140 -10.50 26.09 -5.56
N GLU A 141 -11.74 26.48 -5.83
CA GLU A 141 -12.42 27.55 -5.10
C GLU A 141 -12.52 27.27 -3.59
N PRO A 142 -12.98 26.08 -3.13
CA PRO A 142 -13.01 25.76 -1.70
C PRO A 142 -11.61 25.70 -1.06
N ALA A 143 -10.63 25.11 -1.75
CA ALA A 143 -9.25 25.05 -1.24
C ALA A 143 -8.66 26.45 -1.06
N VAL A 144 -8.82 27.34 -2.04
CA VAL A 144 -8.37 28.73 -1.97
C VAL A 144 -9.08 29.46 -0.84
N LYS A 145 -10.38 29.22 -0.62
CA LYS A 145 -11.12 29.81 0.51
C LYS A 145 -10.53 29.37 1.85
N ILE A 146 -10.25 28.07 2.03
CA ILE A 146 -9.63 27.53 3.25
C ILE A 146 -8.27 28.20 3.50
N VAL A 147 -7.42 28.27 2.48
CA VAL A 147 -6.08 28.89 2.60
C VAL A 147 -6.18 30.38 2.88
N LYS A 148 -7.07 31.12 2.20
CA LYS A 148 -7.28 32.55 2.45
C LYS A 148 -7.76 32.81 3.88
N SER A 149 -8.72 32.03 4.36
CA SER A 149 -9.19 32.18 5.73
C SER A 149 -8.09 31.87 6.75
N PHE A 150 -7.24 30.87 6.50
CA PHE A 150 -6.08 30.55 7.34
C PHE A 150 -5.05 31.69 7.40
N LEU A 151 -4.84 32.39 6.29
CA LEU A 151 -3.91 33.53 6.23
C LEU A 151 -4.50 34.82 6.82
N SER A 152 -5.82 34.99 6.78
CA SER A 152 -6.52 36.20 7.24
C SER A 152 -6.89 36.18 8.73
N GLU A 153 -7.31 35.03 9.25
CA GLU A 153 -7.54 34.82 10.69
C GLU A 153 -6.25 34.24 11.26
N ASN A 154 -5.59 34.93 12.20
CA ASN A 154 -4.34 34.50 12.86
C ASN A 154 -4.45 33.13 13.59
N GLY A 155 -4.68 32.03 12.87
CA GLY A 155 -4.61 30.64 13.34
C GLY A 155 -5.90 30.01 13.87
N SER A 156 -7.02 30.72 14.01
CA SER A 156 -8.25 30.16 14.62
C SER A 156 -9.42 30.09 13.64
N LEU A 157 -9.39 29.12 12.73
CA LEU A 157 -10.50 28.84 11.82
C LEU A 157 -11.58 27.96 12.47
N SER A 158 -12.65 28.58 12.98
CA SER A 158 -13.92 27.92 13.28
C SER A 158 -14.86 27.97 12.06
N PHE A 159 -14.50 27.27 10.98
CA PHE A 159 -15.41 27.08 9.85
C PHE A 159 -16.31 25.86 10.12
N GLY A 160 -17.57 26.13 10.44
CA GLY A 160 -18.57 25.12 10.72
C GLY A 160 -18.82 24.20 9.52
N THR A 161 -18.35 22.96 9.62
CA THR A 161 -19.11 21.83 9.08
C THR A 161 -19.98 21.30 10.20
N SER A 162 -21.29 21.47 10.05
CA SER A 162 -22.32 20.83 10.86
C SER A 162 -22.15 19.31 10.79
N ASN A 163 -21.30 18.79 11.67
CA ASN A 163 -21.29 17.47 12.27
C ASN A 163 -20.43 17.60 13.54
N ASP A 164 -20.81 18.55 14.39
CA ASP A 164 -20.45 18.56 15.82
C ASP A 164 -21.24 17.44 16.53
N THR A 165 -21.15 16.22 16.00
CA THR A 165 -21.23 15.04 16.86
C THR A 165 -19.86 14.95 17.47
N GLY A 166 -19.64 15.72 18.55
CA GLY A 166 -18.37 15.93 19.22
C GLY A 166 -17.47 14.72 19.03
N MET A 167 -16.46 14.87 18.15
CA MET A 167 -15.43 13.86 18.01
C MET A 167 -14.67 13.88 19.32
N LYS A 168 -15.21 13.17 20.31
CA LYS A 168 -14.49 12.77 21.51
C LYS A 168 -13.20 12.22 20.96
N ILE A 169 -12.10 12.94 21.16
CA ILE A 169 -10.76 12.41 21.02
C ILE A 169 -10.84 11.09 21.75
N ILE A 170 -10.86 9.99 20.99
CA ILE A 170 -10.93 8.69 21.63
C ILE A 170 -9.56 8.61 22.26
N GLN A 171 -9.49 8.84 23.57
CA GLN A 171 -8.29 8.78 24.38
C GLN A 171 -7.82 7.32 24.38
N ARG A 172 -7.30 6.89 23.24
CA ARG A 172 -6.66 5.59 23.06
C ARG A 172 -5.26 5.81 23.55
N ASP A 173 -4.97 5.22 24.69
CA ASP A 173 -3.60 4.97 25.11
C ASP A 173 -2.96 4.02 24.10
N LEU A 174 -2.36 4.58 23.04
CA LEU A 174 -1.68 3.84 21.97
C LEU A 174 -0.22 3.54 22.34
N TRP A 175 0.26 4.08 23.45
CA TRP A 175 1.65 4.05 23.85
C TRP A 175 1.93 2.90 24.82
N THR A 176 0.94 2.51 25.62
CA THR A 176 1.07 1.30 26.45
C THR A 176 1.18 0.05 25.59
N GLN A 177 2.25 -0.70 25.82
CA GLN A 177 2.48 -1.97 25.15
C GLN A 177 2.01 -3.13 26.04
N TYR A 178 1.22 -4.05 25.46
CA TYR A 178 0.85 -5.33 26.07
C TYR A 178 1.50 -6.47 25.26
N VAL A 179 2.01 -7.49 25.94
CA VAL A 179 2.66 -8.65 25.28
C VAL A 179 1.96 -9.94 25.65
N CYS A 180 1.38 -10.63 24.65
CA CYS A 180 0.76 -11.94 24.84
C CYS A 180 1.77 -13.07 24.61
N LYS A 181 2.42 -13.56 25.67
CA LYS A 181 3.26 -14.78 25.72
C LYS A 181 2.59 -16.02 25.12
N ALA A 182 1.30 -16.24 25.40
CA ALA A 182 0.53 -17.37 24.86
C ALA A 182 0.36 -17.33 23.33
N CYS A 183 0.66 -16.19 22.71
CA CYS A 183 0.58 -16.00 21.27
C CYS A 183 1.95 -15.83 20.59
N GLY A 184 3.03 -16.25 21.25
CA GLY A 184 4.40 -16.11 20.75
C GLY A 184 4.86 -14.66 20.85
N ASP A 185 4.80 -14.09 22.05
CA ASP A 185 5.23 -12.71 22.34
C ASP A 185 4.58 -11.64 21.45
N ARG A 186 3.29 -11.83 21.13
CA ARG A 186 2.56 -10.86 20.30
C ARG A 186 2.45 -9.52 21.05
N VAL A 187 3.05 -8.49 20.47
CA VAL A 187 2.96 -7.10 20.91
C VAL A 187 1.63 -6.48 20.45
N LEU A 188 0.90 -5.88 21.37
CA LEU A 188 -0.37 -5.19 21.16
C LEU A 188 -0.27 -3.79 21.75
N ARG A 189 -0.72 -2.78 21.00
CA ARG A 189 -0.57 -1.38 21.41
C ARG A 189 -1.89 -0.84 21.92
N GLY A 190 -1.91 -0.54 23.20
CA GLY A 190 -3.06 -0.02 23.91
C GLY A 190 -4.04 -1.08 24.40
N LEU A 191 -4.85 -0.65 25.37
CA LEU A 191 -5.88 -1.49 26.02
C LEU A 191 -6.90 -2.06 25.03
N HIS A 192 -7.27 -1.27 24.02
CA HIS A 192 -8.27 -1.70 23.04
C HIS A 192 -7.80 -2.88 22.17
N GLU A 193 -6.58 -2.81 21.64
CA GLU A 193 -6.01 -3.90 20.84
C GLU A 193 -5.77 -5.14 21.70
N TRP A 194 -5.33 -4.95 22.95
CA TRP A 194 -5.18 -6.02 23.93
C TRP A 194 -6.49 -6.77 24.18
N GLU A 195 -7.57 -6.03 24.48
CA GLU A 195 -8.87 -6.64 24.77
C GLU A 195 -9.44 -7.39 23.56
N GLN A 196 -9.38 -6.79 22.37
CA GLN A 196 -9.83 -7.45 21.14
C GLN A 196 -9.01 -8.71 20.84
N HIS A 197 -7.70 -8.67 21.06
CA HIS A 197 -6.85 -9.85 20.91
C HIS A 197 -7.28 -10.98 21.86
N ARG A 198 -7.45 -10.66 23.15
CA ARG A 198 -7.83 -11.62 24.20
C ARG A 198 -9.18 -12.29 23.91
N GLN A 199 -10.14 -11.52 23.39
CA GLN A 199 -11.45 -12.03 22.98
C GLN A 199 -11.44 -12.74 21.61
N GLY A 200 -10.36 -12.60 20.85
CA GLY A 200 -10.20 -13.17 19.51
C GLY A 200 -10.26 -14.70 19.50
N ARG A 201 -10.90 -15.27 18.47
CA ARG A 201 -11.01 -16.75 18.31
C ARG A 201 -9.64 -17.43 18.32
N GLY A 202 -8.64 -16.82 17.69
CA GLY A 202 -7.27 -17.37 17.62
C GLY A 202 -6.60 -17.46 18.99
N HIS A 203 -6.70 -16.41 19.80
CA HIS A 203 -6.19 -16.41 21.17
C HIS A 203 -6.89 -17.47 22.03
N ARG A 204 -8.24 -17.49 21.99
CA ARG A 204 -9.03 -18.49 22.73
C ARG A 204 -8.67 -19.93 22.38
N LYS A 205 -8.48 -20.25 21.10
CA LYS A 205 -8.05 -21.59 20.66
C LYS A 205 -6.66 -21.96 21.21
N ARG A 206 -5.70 -21.02 21.19
CA ARG A 206 -4.36 -21.25 21.73
C ARG A 206 -4.39 -21.46 23.24
N ILE A 207 -5.12 -20.63 23.99
CA ILE A 207 -5.28 -20.79 25.45
C ILE A 207 -5.91 -22.14 25.79
N SER A 208 -6.95 -22.55 25.07
CA SER A 208 -7.58 -23.87 25.27
C SER A 208 -6.58 -25.02 25.04
N SER A 209 -5.77 -24.94 23.97
CA SER A 209 -4.75 -25.94 23.67
C SER A 209 -3.58 -25.96 24.68
N LEU A 210 -3.23 -24.82 25.27
CA LEU A 210 -2.18 -24.76 26.31
C LEU A 210 -2.68 -25.36 27.62
N LYS A 211 -3.93 -25.04 28.01
CA LYS A 211 -4.60 -25.64 29.17
C LYS A 211 -4.70 -27.16 29.08
N SER A 212 -5.05 -27.69 27.91
CA SER A 212 -5.12 -29.16 27.69
C SER A 212 -3.75 -29.85 27.77
N LYS A 213 -2.65 -29.12 27.63
CA LYS A 213 -1.27 -29.65 27.71
C LYS A 213 -0.63 -29.46 29.09
N GLY A 214 -1.39 -29.00 30.10
CA GLY A 214 -0.87 -28.76 31.45
C GLY A 214 0.08 -27.56 31.57
N GLN A 215 0.28 -26.79 30.50
CA GLN A 215 1.02 -25.53 30.54
C GLN A 215 0.05 -24.43 30.95
N PHE A 216 0.04 -24.10 32.25
CA PHE A 216 -0.68 -22.93 32.74
C PHE A 216 -0.03 -21.66 32.16
N PRO A 217 -0.75 -20.81 31.41
CA PRO A 217 -0.27 -19.50 31.03
C PRO A 217 -0.44 -18.56 32.24
N GLY A 218 0.16 -18.93 33.37
CA GLY A 218 0.29 -18.07 34.52
C GLY A 218 1.29 -16.98 34.17
N PHE A 219 0.84 -15.73 34.24
CA PHE A 219 1.64 -14.52 34.05
C PHE A 219 2.05 -14.22 32.60
N VAL A 220 1.16 -13.53 31.89
CA VAL A 220 1.33 -13.18 30.47
C VAL A 220 0.98 -11.71 30.23
N GLU A 221 1.35 -10.85 31.17
CA GLU A 221 1.07 -9.43 31.08
C GLU A 221 2.33 -8.68 31.49
N GLN A 222 2.99 -8.06 30.52
CA GLN A 222 4.00 -7.06 30.77
C GLN A 222 3.47 -5.77 30.17
N LYS A 223 2.91 -4.91 31.03
CA LYS A 223 2.60 -3.53 30.69
C LYS A 223 3.92 -2.79 30.65
N VAL A 224 4.34 -2.37 29.47
CA VAL A 224 5.49 -1.45 29.35
C VAL A 224 4.90 -0.07 29.14
N GLU A 225 4.89 0.73 30.20
CA GLU A 225 4.63 2.17 30.13
C GLU A 225 5.93 2.88 29.79
N TYR A 226 5.95 3.64 28.70
CA TYR A 226 7.00 4.64 28.50
C TYR A 226 6.59 5.87 29.30
N SER A 227 7.39 6.23 30.31
CA SER A 227 7.29 7.53 30.99
C SER A 227 7.29 8.62 29.93
N GLN A 228 6.31 9.53 30.01
CA GLN A 228 6.29 10.74 29.21
C GLN A 228 7.66 11.41 29.31
N CYS A 229 8.31 11.65 28.18
CA CYS A 229 9.42 12.58 28.13
C CYS A 229 8.81 13.95 28.40
N GLU A 230 8.93 14.43 29.63
CA GLU A 230 8.60 15.80 30.01
C GLU A 230 9.42 16.74 29.11
N GLN A 231 8.73 17.55 28.30
CA GLN A 231 9.31 18.72 27.65
C GLN A 231 9.04 19.94 28.52
#